data_AF-A0A223NZN9-F1
#
_entry.id   AF-A0A223NZN9-F1
#
_cell.length_a   1.000
_cell.length_b   1.000
_cell.length_c   1.000
_cell.angle_alpha   90.00
_cell.angle_beta   90.00
_cell.angle_gamma   90.00
#
_symmetry.space_group_name_H-M   'P 1'
#
loop_
_entity.id
_entity.type
_entity.pdbx_description
1 polymer ?
#
loop_
_entity_poly.entity_id
_entity_poly.type
_entity_poly.pdbx_seq_one_letter_code
_entity_poly.pdbx_strand_id
1 'polypeptide(L)'
;MKKSILALLILTVVTTLGCQLSSGQQLKKFDPKRKMSKAPAEWKKILTPNEYHIMVESGTEAPFQNAYHDNHQKGVYVSAATGEVLFTSDDKFDSGTGWPSFVKPVDSKKIEIVKDNSYGETRDEVIEKSTGLHLGHVFDDGPADRGGKRYCMNSGALKFIKK
;
A
#
# COMPACT_ATOMS: atom_id res chain seq x y z
N MET A 1 -76.85 30.56 -12.98
CA MET A 1 -76.91 29.46 -13.98
C MET A 1 -75.70 29.57 -14.90
N LYS A 2 -74.98 28.45 -15.11
CA LYS A 2 -73.86 28.23 -16.07
C LYS A 2 -72.52 28.86 -15.64
N LYS A 3 -71.33 28.24 -15.75
CA LYS A 3 -70.82 26.90 -16.08
C LYS A 3 -69.35 26.89 -15.62
N SER A 4 -68.84 25.71 -15.29
CA SER A 4 -67.49 25.32 -14.86
C SER A 4 -66.33 25.91 -15.66
N ILE A 5 -65.18 26.20 -15.01
CA ILE A 5 -63.85 25.81 -15.51
C ILE A 5 -62.97 25.37 -14.32
N LEU A 6 -62.66 24.08 -14.34
CA LEU A 6 -61.61 23.40 -13.60
C LEU A 6 -60.30 23.60 -14.40
N ALA A 7 -59.24 24.09 -13.76
CA ALA A 7 -57.88 23.90 -14.25
C ALA A 7 -56.90 23.91 -13.07
N LEU A 8 -56.65 22.70 -12.59
CA LEU A 8 -55.60 22.29 -11.67
C LEU A 8 -54.24 22.61 -12.33
N LEU A 9 -53.46 23.54 -11.79
CA LEU A 9 -52.06 23.73 -12.18
C LEU A 9 -51.18 23.19 -11.05
N ILE A 10 -50.76 21.96 -11.28
CA ILE A 10 -49.85 21.15 -10.48
C ILE A 10 -48.48 21.86 -10.47
N LEU A 11 -48.08 22.40 -9.32
CA LEU A 11 -46.70 22.82 -9.11
C LEU A 11 -45.94 21.60 -8.56
N THR A 12 -45.48 20.73 -9.46
CA THR A 12 -44.55 19.65 -9.11
C THR A 12 -43.21 20.27 -8.77
N VAL A 13 -42.95 20.40 -7.47
CA VAL A 13 -41.62 20.72 -6.94
C VAL A 13 -40.70 19.54 -7.28
N VAL A 14 -39.88 19.73 -8.30
CA VAL A 14 -38.74 18.86 -8.63
C VAL A 14 -37.69 19.11 -7.56
N THR A 15 -37.73 18.35 -6.46
CA THR A 15 -36.61 18.29 -5.52
C THR A 15 -35.51 17.42 -6.11
N THR A 16 -34.37 18.06 -6.27
CA THR A 16 -33.16 17.53 -6.87
C THR A 16 -32.54 16.42 -6.03
N LEU A 17 -31.98 15.45 -6.76
CA LEU A 17 -31.01 14.43 -6.39
C LEU A 17 -30.24 14.73 -5.08
N GLY A 18 -30.65 14.05 -4.01
CA GLY A 18 -29.79 13.76 -2.86
C GLY A 18 -29.19 12.36 -3.02
N CYS A 19 -28.30 12.17 -3.99
CA CYS A 19 -27.51 10.94 -4.08
C CYS A 19 -26.44 11.01 -2.98
N GLN A 20 -26.75 10.48 -1.79
CA GLN A 20 -25.74 10.24 -0.76
C GLN A 20 -24.84 9.10 -1.23
N LEU A 21 -23.79 9.41 -2.00
CA LEU A 21 -22.61 8.55 -2.09
C LEU A 21 -21.92 8.56 -0.72
N SER A 22 -22.41 7.70 0.18
CA SER A 22 -21.59 7.18 1.25
C SER A 22 -20.56 6.22 0.62
N SER A 23 -19.52 6.78 0.01
CA SER A 23 -18.24 6.09 -0.14
C SER A 23 -17.65 5.96 1.26
N GLY A 24 -18.18 5.01 2.02
CA GLY A 24 -17.54 4.51 3.21
C GLY A 24 -16.26 3.83 2.76
N GLN A 25 -15.16 4.57 2.72
CA GLN A 25 -13.84 3.97 2.79
C GLN A 25 -13.86 3.09 4.04
N GLN A 26 -13.95 1.77 3.84
CA GLN A 26 -13.76 0.82 4.91
C GLN A 26 -12.35 1.05 5.45
N LEU A 27 -12.25 1.74 6.57
CA LEU A 27 -11.02 1.83 7.34
C LEU A 27 -10.59 0.40 7.65
N LYS A 28 -9.43 0.01 7.12
CA LYS A 28 -8.77 -1.26 7.40
C LYS A 28 -8.86 -1.56 8.89
N LYS A 29 -9.55 -2.64 9.26
CA LYS A 29 -9.32 -3.25 10.57
C LYS A 29 -7.94 -3.89 10.50
N PHE A 30 -7.01 -3.34 11.28
CA PHE A 30 -5.73 -3.96 11.64
C PHE A 30 -5.92 -5.47 11.80
N ASP A 31 -5.14 -6.29 11.08
CA ASP A 31 -5.13 -7.74 11.31
C ASP A 31 -4.43 -7.98 12.66
N PRO A 32 -5.17 -8.36 13.71
CA PRO A 32 -4.61 -8.53 15.04
C PRO A 32 -3.61 -9.68 15.14
N LYS A 33 -3.40 -10.47 14.08
CA LYS A 33 -2.50 -11.62 14.09
C LYS A 33 -1.04 -11.29 13.78
N ARG A 34 -0.71 -10.09 13.28
CA ARG A 34 0.69 -9.75 13.00
C ARG A 34 1.46 -9.44 14.29
N LYS A 35 2.43 -10.28 14.62
CA LYS A 35 3.32 -10.08 15.77
C LYS A 35 4.36 -9.00 15.45
N MET A 36 4.12 -7.77 15.92
CA MET A 36 5.10 -6.68 15.85
C MET A 36 6.03 -6.66 17.06
N SER A 37 7.25 -6.18 16.86
CA SER A 37 8.26 -6.00 17.93
C SER A 37 7.89 -4.94 18.97
N LYS A 38 7.03 -3.98 18.60
CA LYS A 38 6.52 -2.89 19.45
C LYS A 38 5.02 -2.71 19.22
N ALA A 39 4.34 -2.08 20.17
CA ALA A 39 2.92 -1.77 20.01
C ALA A 39 2.70 -0.71 18.91
N PRO A 40 1.55 -0.71 18.20
CA PRO A 40 1.23 0.31 17.20
C PRO A 40 1.40 1.75 17.72
N ALA A 41 0.97 2.01 18.97
CA ALA A 41 1.09 3.32 19.58
C ALA A 41 2.54 3.80 19.77
N GLU A 42 3.50 2.89 19.86
CA GLU A 42 4.93 3.23 19.93
C GLU A 42 5.48 3.57 18.54
N TRP A 43 5.09 2.80 17.52
CA TRP A 43 5.46 3.10 16.13
C TRP A 43 4.93 4.45 15.66
N LYS A 44 3.72 4.83 16.10
CA LYS A 44 3.11 6.14 15.77
C LYS A 44 3.93 7.35 16.26
N LYS A 45 4.81 7.16 17.27
CA LYS A 45 5.70 8.21 17.78
C LYS A 45 7.01 8.33 16.98
N ILE A 46 7.37 7.29 16.22
CA ILE A 46 8.65 7.16 15.53
C ILE A 46 8.49 7.41 14.03
N LEU A 47 7.42 6.87 13.46
CA LEU A 47 7.13 6.92 12.03
C LEU A 47 6.36 8.20 11.67
N THR A 48 6.62 8.73 10.49
CA THR A 48 5.75 9.73 9.86
C THR A 48 4.35 9.14 9.62
N PRO A 49 3.31 9.98 9.45
CA PRO A 49 1.96 9.48 9.19
C PRO A 49 1.87 8.51 8.00
N ASN A 50 2.60 8.78 6.91
CA ASN A 50 2.62 7.91 5.73
C ASN A 50 3.36 6.59 5.98
N GLU A 51 4.56 6.64 6.59
CA GLU A 51 5.29 5.43 6.99
C GLU A 51 4.45 4.58 7.94
N TYR A 52 3.75 5.19 8.90
CA TYR A 52 2.86 4.48 9.82
C TYR A 52 1.70 3.80 9.09
N HIS A 53 1.02 4.53 8.22
CA HIS A 53 -0.08 3.99 7.43
C HIS A 53 0.36 2.77 6.62
N ILE A 54 1.51 2.87 5.95
CA ILE A 54 2.05 1.77 5.14
C ILE A 54 2.55 0.63 6.03
N MET A 55 3.46 0.89 6.94
CA MET A 55 4.21 -0.14 7.65
C MET A 55 3.42 -0.81 8.78
N VAL A 56 2.55 -0.07 9.47
CA VAL A 56 1.79 -0.57 10.63
C VAL A 56 0.37 -0.97 10.24
N GLU A 57 -0.31 -0.17 9.42
CA GLU A 57 -1.68 -0.46 8.97
C GLU A 57 -1.70 -1.25 7.65
N SER A 58 -0.52 -1.63 7.15
CA SER A 58 -0.33 -2.36 5.88
C SER A 58 -0.89 -1.59 4.69
N GLY A 59 -0.95 -0.27 4.77
CA GLY A 59 -1.40 0.61 3.70
C GLY A 59 -0.57 0.44 2.43
N THR A 60 -1.13 0.86 1.31
CA THR A 60 -0.46 0.78 0.00
C THR A 60 -0.50 2.15 -0.63
N GLU A 61 0.68 2.66 -0.99
CA GLU A 61 0.80 3.95 -1.68
C GLU A 61 0.27 3.86 -3.11
N ALA A 62 -0.10 5.00 -3.71
CA ALA A 62 -0.59 5.01 -5.09
C ALA A 62 0.53 4.66 -6.10
N PRO A 63 0.21 3.89 -7.16
CA PRO A 63 1.18 3.57 -8.21
C PRO A 63 1.63 4.84 -8.93
N PHE A 64 2.91 4.89 -9.31
CA PHE A 64 3.56 6.01 -10.01
C PHE A 64 3.58 7.34 -9.26
N GLN A 65 3.05 7.39 -8.03
CA GLN A 65 2.99 8.58 -7.18
C GLN A 65 3.76 8.33 -5.89
N ASN A 66 4.99 7.83 -6.04
CA ASN A 66 5.86 7.49 -4.93
C ASN A 66 7.32 7.73 -5.28
N ALA A 67 8.16 7.80 -4.25
CA ALA A 67 9.51 8.32 -4.38
C ALA A 67 10.48 7.43 -5.17
N TYR A 68 10.24 6.11 -5.24
CA TYR A 68 11.27 5.17 -5.70
C TYR A 68 10.86 4.25 -6.85
N HIS A 69 9.65 4.36 -7.39
CA HIS A 69 9.28 3.57 -8.57
C HIS A 69 10.24 3.80 -9.74
N ASP A 70 10.57 5.04 -10.09
CA ASP A 70 11.46 5.44 -11.19
C ASP A 70 12.91 5.68 -10.75
N ASN A 71 13.27 5.38 -9.50
CA ASN A 71 14.63 5.63 -9.04
C ASN A 71 15.61 4.59 -9.66
N HIS A 72 16.58 5.08 -10.44
CA HIS A 72 17.64 4.26 -11.06
C HIS A 72 19.05 4.54 -10.48
N GLN A 73 19.14 5.31 -9.40
CA GLN A 73 20.43 5.64 -8.79
C GLN A 73 21.06 4.42 -8.12
N LYS A 74 22.40 4.38 -8.07
CA LYS A 74 23.14 3.33 -7.36
C LYS A 74 23.15 3.57 -5.86
N GLY A 75 22.80 2.54 -5.09
CA GLY A 75 22.66 2.64 -3.64
C GLY A 75 21.93 1.45 -3.03
N VAL A 76 21.47 1.64 -1.79
CA VAL A 76 20.72 0.65 -1.03
C VAL A 76 19.41 1.22 -0.52
N TYR A 77 18.42 0.36 -0.35
CA TYR A 77 17.13 0.69 0.24
C TYR A 77 17.09 0.09 1.64
N VAL A 78 16.94 0.96 2.62
CA VAL A 78 16.88 0.60 4.04
C VAL A 78 15.45 0.70 4.56
N SER A 79 15.10 -0.05 5.61
CA SER A 79 13.82 0.07 6.31
C SER A 79 13.62 1.52 6.75
N ALA A 80 12.46 2.10 6.45
CA ALA A 80 12.12 3.43 6.92
C ALA A 80 12.03 3.51 8.46
N ALA A 81 11.75 2.38 9.12
CA ALA A 81 11.60 2.26 10.57
C ALA A 81 12.91 2.02 11.32
N THR A 82 13.79 1.16 10.79
CA THR A 82 14.99 0.69 11.53
C THR A 82 16.31 1.12 10.90
N GLY A 83 16.32 1.52 9.62
CA GLY A 83 17.55 1.74 8.86
C GLY A 83 18.27 0.45 8.45
N GLU A 84 17.69 -0.73 8.68
CA GLU A 84 18.26 -2.00 8.21
C GLU A 84 18.25 -2.06 6.67
N VAL A 85 19.38 -2.45 6.05
CA VAL A 85 19.46 -2.63 4.59
C VAL A 85 18.60 -3.82 4.17
N LEU A 86 17.60 -3.59 3.31
CA LEU A 86 16.65 -4.61 2.84
C LEU A 86 16.84 -4.96 1.37
N PHE A 87 17.09 -3.98 0.50
CA PHE A 87 17.26 -4.18 -0.94
C PHE A 87 18.43 -3.37 -1.52
N THR A 88 18.91 -3.76 -2.71
CA THR A 88 19.96 -3.04 -3.45
C THR A 88 19.41 -2.47 -4.76
N SER A 89 20.03 -1.40 -5.27
CA SER A 89 19.77 -0.92 -6.63
C SER A 89 20.17 -1.91 -7.73
N ASP A 90 21.06 -2.87 -7.45
CA ASP A 90 21.50 -3.86 -8.45
C ASP A 90 20.43 -4.93 -8.69
N ASP A 91 19.60 -5.18 -7.67
CA ASP A 91 18.46 -6.09 -7.74
C ASP A 91 17.15 -5.39 -8.10
N LYS A 92 17.14 -4.05 -8.19
CA LYS A 92 15.99 -3.28 -8.68
C LYS A 92 15.83 -3.46 -10.20
N PHE A 93 14.58 -3.47 -10.66
CA PHE A 93 14.24 -3.46 -12.09
C PHE A 93 12.91 -2.73 -12.34
N ASP A 94 12.67 -2.38 -13.60
CA ASP A 94 11.45 -1.69 -14.01
C ASP A 94 10.38 -2.70 -14.38
N SER A 95 9.44 -2.90 -13.47
CA SER A 95 8.33 -3.84 -13.63
C SER A 95 7.13 -3.25 -14.36
N GLY A 96 7.08 -1.92 -14.51
CA GLY A 96 5.91 -1.21 -15.04
C GLY A 96 4.70 -1.17 -14.09
N THR A 97 4.83 -1.65 -12.84
CA THR A 97 3.69 -1.72 -11.91
C THR A 97 3.40 -0.40 -11.19
N GLY A 98 4.36 0.52 -11.18
CA GLY A 98 4.25 1.79 -10.47
C GLY A 98 4.78 1.78 -9.04
N TRP A 99 5.45 0.72 -8.61
CA TRP A 99 6.16 0.63 -7.32
C TRP A 99 7.59 0.12 -7.49
N PRO A 100 8.53 0.46 -6.59
CA PRO A 100 9.88 -0.09 -6.64
C PRO A 100 9.83 -1.62 -6.57
N SER A 101 10.45 -2.25 -7.56
CA SER A 101 10.41 -3.69 -7.76
C SER A 101 11.81 -4.27 -7.75
N PHE A 102 12.02 -5.33 -6.96
CA PHE A 102 13.30 -5.99 -6.80
C PHE A 102 13.18 -7.48 -7.11
N VAL A 103 14.26 -8.11 -7.59
CA VAL A 103 14.26 -9.56 -7.85
C VAL A 103 14.52 -10.38 -6.58
N LYS A 104 15.18 -9.79 -5.57
CA LYS A 104 15.47 -10.42 -4.27
C LYS A 104 15.83 -9.37 -3.20
N PRO A 105 15.66 -9.69 -1.90
CA PRO A 105 16.25 -8.92 -0.80
C PRO A 105 17.77 -9.11 -0.73
N VAL A 106 18.46 -8.25 0.03
CA VAL A 106 19.90 -8.41 0.27
C VAL A 106 20.24 -9.67 1.07
N ASP A 107 19.33 -10.08 1.94
CA ASP A 107 19.42 -11.29 2.76
C ASP A 107 17.99 -11.76 3.06
N SER A 108 17.68 -13.02 2.73
CA SER A 108 16.36 -13.62 2.98
C SER A 108 16.03 -13.73 4.46
N LYS A 109 17.01 -13.61 5.36
CA LYS A 109 16.80 -13.60 6.81
C LYS A 109 16.26 -12.29 7.34
N LYS A 110 16.26 -11.20 6.55
CA LYS A 110 15.79 -9.87 6.97
C LYS A 110 14.32 -9.62 6.71
N ILE A 111 13.73 -10.43 5.84
CA ILE A 111 12.31 -10.37 5.52
C ILE A 111 11.62 -11.68 5.89
N GLU A 112 10.30 -11.63 6.00
CA GLU A 112 9.45 -12.79 6.15
C GLU A 112 8.28 -12.66 5.18
N ILE A 113 7.85 -13.80 4.63
CA ILE A 113 6.69 -13.88 3.75
C ILE A 113 5.54 -14.45 4.55
N VAL A 114 4.44 -13.69 4.64
CA VAL A 114 3.23 -14.09 5.36
C VAL A 114 2.03 -14.04 4.42
N LYS A 115 1.02 -14.88 4.67
CA LYS A 115 -0.20 -14.89 3.86
C LYS A 115 -1.07 -13.70 4.21
N ASP A 116 -1.37 -12.88 3.21
CA ASP A 116 -2.34 -11.79 3.26
C ASP A 116 -3.62 -12.23 2.56
N ASN A 117 -4.72 -12.35 3.31
CA ASN A 117 -6.05 -12.72 2.78
C ASN A 117 -7.02 -11.53 2.72
N SER A 118 -6.48 -10.31 2.74
CA SER A 118 -7.29 -9.09 2.64
C SER A 118 -7.92 -8.94 1.25
N TYR A 119 -9.03 -8.19 1.18
CA TYR A 119 -9.76 -7.90 -0.07
C TYR A 119 -10.27 -9.13 -0.85
N GLY A 120 -10.35 -10.30 -0.22
CA GLY A 120 -10.84 -11.53 -0.87
C GLY A 120 -9.80 -12.20 -1.79
N GLU A 121 -8.55 -11.74 -1.74
CA GLU A 121 -7.44 -12.33 -2.48
C GLU A 121 -6.40 -12.90 -1.50
N THR A 122 -5.74 -14.00 -1.87
CA THR A 122 -4.58 -14.53 -1.13
C THR A 122 -3.30 -14.08 -1.82
N ARG A 123 -2.51 -13.25 -1.14
CA ARG A 123 -1.24 -12.72 -1.61
C ARG A 123 -0.12 -13.03 -0.62
N ASP A 124 1.12 -13.03 -1.11
CA ASP A 124 2.31 -13.21 -0.29
C ASP A 124 2.84 -11.84 0.13
N GLU A 125 2.50 -11.43 1.35
CA GLU A 125 2.97 -10.19 1.95
C GLU A 125 4.41 -10.33 2.41
N VAL A 126 5.21 -9.30 2.17
CA VAL A 126 6.58 -9.18 2.65
C VAL A 126 6.62 -8.22 3.83
N ILE A 127 7.10 -8.71 4.97
CA ILE A 127 7.32 -7.93 6.18
C ILE A 127 8.80 -7.89 6.56
N GLU A 128 9.24 -6.84 7.24
CA GLU A 128 10.56 -6.81 7.90
C GLU A 128 10.54 -7.78 9.08
N LYS A 129 11.46 -8.75 9.08
CA LYS A 129 11.45 -9.86 10.06
C LYS A 129 11.72 -9.39 11.49
N SER A 130 12.59 -8.40 11.65
CA SER A 130 13.00 -7.89 12.96
C SER A 130 11.88 -7.11 13.66
N THR A 131 10.97 -6.50 12.89
CA THR A 131 9.94 -5.61 13.41
C THR A 131 8.52 -6.13 13.25
N GLY A 132 8.29 -6.99 12.26
CA GLY A 132 6.95 -7.39 11.81
C GLY A 132 6.23 -6.28 11.04
N LEU A 133 6.92 -5.29 10.47
CA LEU A 133 6.29 -4.19 9.74
C LEU A 133 6.10 -4.51 8.25
N HIS A 134 5.00 -4.05 7.67
CA HIS A 134 4.69 -4.22 6.24
C HIS A 134 5.70 -3.49 5.35
N LEU A 135 6.14 -4.16 4.29
CA LEU A 135 6.97 -3.58 3.23
C LEU A 135 6.23 -3.56 1.88
N GLY A 136 5.56 -4.65 1.54
CA GLY A 136 4.83 -4.81 0.28
C GLY A 136 4.45 -6.27 0.05
N HIS A 137 4.53 -6.74 -1.20
CA HIS A 137 4.20 -8.12 -1.57
C HIS A 137 5.23 -8.71 -2.54
N VAL A 138 5.27 -10.03 -2.63
CA VAL A 138 6.09 -10.78 -3.58
C VAL A 138 5.22 -11.58 -4.54
N PHE A 139 5.61 -11.62 -5.81
CA PHE A 139 4.91 -12.28 -6.91
C PHE A 139 5.87 -13.13 -7.74
N ASP A 140 5.32 -14.07 -8.52
CA ASP A 140 6.05 -15.04 -9.35
C ASP A 140 6.16 -14.61 -10.82
N ASP A 141 6.01 -13.32 -11.08
CA ASP A 141 6.04 -12.70 -12.41
C ASP A 141 7.25 -11.77 -12.62
N GLY A 142 8.34 -12.04 -11.89
CA GLY A 142 9.61 -11.34 -12.08
C GLY A 142 10.40 -11.86 -13.29
N PRO A 143 11.56 -11.24 -13.59
CA PRO A 143 12.43 -11.70 -14.68
C PRO A 143 12.90 -13.14 -14.46
N ALA A 144 12.57 -14.02 -15.40
CA ALA A 144 12.82 -15.46 -15.27
C ALA A 144 14.31 -15.80 -15.14
N ASP A 145 15.17 -15.07 -15.86
CA ASP A 145 16.63 -15.19 -15.82
C ASP A 145 17.26 -14.69 -14.52
N ARG A 146 16.47 -14.02 -13.65
CA ARG A 146 16.91 -13.45 -12.36
C ARG A 146 16.18 -14.05 -11.16
N GLY A 147 15.58 -15.22 -11.32
CA GLY A 147 14.93 -15.97 -10.25
C GLY A 147 13.41 -15.90 -10.24
N GLY A 148 12.78 -15.17 -11.18
CA GLY A 148 11.34 -15.17 -11.42
C GLY A 148 10.48 -14.50 -10.34
N LYS A 149 11.09 -13.97 -9.27
CA LYS A 149 10.37 -13.26 -8.21
C LYS A 149 10.36 -11.75 -8.45
N ARG A 150 9.24 -11.11 -8.10
CA ARG A 150 9.09 -9.66 -8.04
C ARG A 150 8.66 -9.24 -6.64
N TYR A 151 9.60 -8.68 -5.90
CA TYR A 151 9.36 -8.01 -4.62
C TYR A 151 8.89 -6.58 -4.92
N CYS A 152 7.58 -6.37 -4.87
CA CYS A 152 6.90 -5.11 -5.13
C CYS A 152 6.67 -4.35 -3.81
N MET A 153 7.57 -3.41 -3.51
CA MET A 153 7.61 -2.75 -2.20
C MET A 153 6.98 -1.37 -2.24
N ASN A 154 6.47 -0.88 -1.12
CA ASN A 154 6.12 0.52 -0.97
C ASN A 154 7.38 1.36 -0.76
N SER A 155 7.51 2.47 -1.48
CA SER A 155 8.54 3.47 -1.26
C SER A 155 8.46 4.05 0.15
N GLY A 156 7.25 4.29 0.66
CA GLY A 156 7.05 4.77 2.04
C GLY A 156 7.44 3.77 3.14
N ALA A 157 7.77 2.52 2.80
CA ALA A 157 8.37 1.57 3.74
C ALA A 157 9.91 1.57 3.69
N LEU A 158 10.50 2.36 2.77
CA LEU A 158 11.93 2.36 2.47
C LEU A 158 12.53 3.78 2.56
N LYS A 159 13.84 3.85 2.76
CA LYS A 159 14.67 5.05 2.54
C LYS A 159 15.82 4.67 1.63
N PHE A 160 16.15 5.54 0.67
CA PHE A 160 17.26 5.30 -0.25
C PHE A 160 18.54 5.98 0.25
N ILE A 161 19.63 5.21 0.33
CA ILE A 161 20.97 5.71 0.64
C ILE A 161 21.82 5.54 -0.61
N LYS A 162 22.21 6.67 -1.22
CA LYS A 162 23.06 6.70 -2.41
C LYS A 162 24.47 6.22 -2.06
N LYS A 163 25.07 5.43 -2.97
CA LYS A 163 26.46 4.97 -2.88
C LYS A 163 27.45 6.07 -3.25
#